data_AF-A0A1H5ZND1-F1
#
_entry.id   AF-A0A1H5ZND1-F1
#
_cell.length_a   1.000
_cell.length_b   1.000
_cell.length_c   1.000
_cell.angle_alpha   90.00
_cell.angle_beta   90.00
_cell.angle_gamma   90.00
#
_symmetry.space_group_name_H-M   'P 1'
#
loop_
_entity.id
_entity.type
_entity.pdbx_description
1 polymer ?
#
loop_
_entity_poly.entity_id
_entity_poly.type
_entity_poly.pdbx_seq_one_letter_code
_entity_poly.pdbx_strand_id
1 'polypeptide(L)' 'MSDATTHLLLPYILAAQAQKHVTHNEALRLLDGLVQLSVLDRDLTLPPGSPANGDRYIVGSGATGDWAGWDLNVA' A
#
# COMPACT_ATOMS: atom_id res chain seq x y z
N MET A 1 3.11 -17.01 4.77
CA MET A 1 2.67 -15.73 5.37
C MET A 1 3.94 -15.03 5.81
N SER A 2 4.21 -13.81 5.35
CA SER A 2 5.38 -13.05 5.77
C SER A 2 5.10 -12.42 7.14
N ASP A 3 5.98 -12.65 8.11
CA ASP A 3 5.89 -12.08 9.46
C ASP A 3 6.42 -10.64 9.52
N ALA A 4 6.49 -9.95 8.38
CA ALA A 4 7.02 -8.60 8.25
C ALA A 4 6.37 -7.80 7.10
N THR A 5 6.56 -6.48 7.10
CA THR A 5 6.17 -5.58 6.00
C THR A 5 6.98 -5.83 4.74
N THR A 6 6.47 -5.39 3.59
CA THR A 6 7.01 -5.78 2.27
C THR A 6 8.32 -5.07 1.94
N HIS A 7 8.46 -3.78 2.25
CA HIS A 7 9.61 -2.98 1.82
C HIS A 7 10.66 -2.77 2.90
N LEU A 8 10.22 -2.40 4.10
CA LEU A 8 11.08 -2.04 5.22
C LEU A 8 11.41 -3.23 6.12
N LEU A 9 10.81 -4.40 5.85
CA LEU A 9 10.96 -5.63 6.62
C LEU A 9 10.70 -5.41 8.12
N LEU A 10 9.72 -4.55 8.44
CA LEU A 10 9.33 -4.28 9.83
C LEU A 10 8.56 -5.49 10.35
N PRO A 11 8.97 -6.08 11.49
CA PRO A 11 8.35 -7.29 12.01
C PRO A 11 6.93 -7.01 12.51
N TYR A 12 5.99 -7.88 12.13
CA TYR A 12 4.63 -7.83 12.67
C TYR A 12 4.59 -8.40 14.09
N ILE A 13 3.69 -7.83 14.90
CA ILE A 13 3.37 -8.38 16.22
C ILE A 13 2.47 -9.60 16.00
N LEU A 14 2.86 -10.75 16.57
CA LEU A 14 2.05 -11.96 16.55
C LEU A 14 0.75 -11.78 17.35
N ALA A 15 -0.26 -12.59 17.01
CA ALA A 15 -1.55 -12.54 17.69
C ALA A 15 -1.40 -12.79 19.20
N ALA A 16 -1.97 -11.90 20.00
CA ALA A 16 -1.92 -11.93 21.46
C ALA A 16 -3.18 -11.31 22.08
N GLN A 17 -3.23 -11.26 23.42
CA GLN A 17 -4.35 -10.71 24.20
C GLN A 17 -4.75 -9.29 23.76
N ALA A 18 -6.07 -9.03 23.77
CA ALA A 18 -6.73 -7.77 23.42
C ALA A 18 -6.50 -7.23 21.99
N GLN A 19 -6.10 -8.07 21.02
CA GLN A 19 -6.01 -7.71 19.59
C GLN A 19 -5.18 -6.46 19.25
N LYS A 20 -4.31 -6.01 20.16
CA LYS A 20 -3.43 -4.83 19.95
C LYS A 20 -2.53 -4.92 18.71
N HIS A 21 -2.26 -6.14 18.25
CA HIS A 21 -1.51 -6.39 17.02
C HIS A 21 -2.25 -5.91 15.76
N VAL A 22 -3.58 -5.81 15.77
CA VAL A 22 -4.37 -5.39 14.61
C VAL A 22 -4.06 -3.94 14.24
N THR A 23 -4.35 -3.00 15.14
CA THR A 23 -4.13 -1.56 14.90
C THR A 23 -2.66 -1.22 14.73
N HIS A 24 -1.76 -1.90 15.47
CA HIS A 24 -0.33 -1.67 15.32
C HIS A 24 0.21 -2.17 13.97
N ASN A 25 -0.14 -3.39 13.55
CA ASN A 25 0.33 -3.91 12.27
C ASN A 25 -0.27 -3.15 11.08
N GLU A 26 -1.48 -2.60 11.22
CA GLU A 26 -2.07 -1.66 10.25
C GLU A 26 -1.23 -0.38 10.14
N ALA A 27 -0.85 0.23 11.27
CA ALA A 27 0.04 1.39 11.27
C ALA A 27 1.41 1.07 10.63
N LEU A 28 1.96 -0.12 10.88
CA LEU A 28 3.21 -0.57 10.23
C LEU A 28 3.06 -0.72 8.72
N ARG A 29 1.92 -1.23 8.22
CA ARG A 29 1.64 -1.31 6.77
C ARG A 29 1.55 0.07 6.13
N LEU A 30 0.87 1.01 6.78
CA LEU A 30 0.79 2.39 6.31
C LEU A 30 2.17 3.04 6.25
N LEU A 31 3.00 2.87 7.29
CA LEU A 31 4.37 3.38 7.32
C LEU A 31 5.24 2.77 6.23
N ASP A 32 5.11 1.46 5.96
CA ASP A 32 5.85 0.77 4.90
C ASP A 32 5.52 1.30 3.51
N GLY A 33 4.27 1.71 3.28
CA GLY A 33 3.84 2.33 2.03
C GLY A 33 4.31 3.78 1.89
N LEU A 34 4.27 4.56 2.97
CA LEU A 34 4.49 6.01 2.96
C LEU A 34 5.97 6.43 3.10
N VAL A 35 6.76 5.70 3.89
CA VAL A 35 8.16 6.04 4.13
C VAL A 35 8.98 5.65 2.90
N GLN A 36 9.87 6.55 2.46
CA GLN A 36 10.68 6.37 1.24
C GLN A 36 9.82 6.06 0.00
N LEU A 37 8.69 6.78 -0.13
CA LEU A 37 7.73 6.58 -1.22
C LEU A 37 8.41 6.66 -2.60
N SER A 38 8.43 5.53 -3.30
CA SER A 38 8.78 5.42 -4.71
C SER A 38 7.57 4.88 -5.47
N VAL A 39 7.16 5.57 -6.53
CA VAL A 39 6.08 5.13 -7.41
C VAL A 39 6.66 4.56 -8.70
N LEU A 40 6.04 3.52 -9.23
CA LEU A 40 6.43 2.89 -10.49
C LEU A 40 6.01 3.72 -11.69
N ASP A 41 4.86 4.39 -11.60
CA ASP A 41 4.30 5.23 -12.65
C ASP A 41 3.49 6.38 -12.04
N ARG A 42 3.22 7.43 -12.83
CA ARG A 42 2.52 8.64 -12.40
C ARG A 42 1.43 9.17 -13.34
N ASP A 43 1.13 8.49 -14.44
CA ASP A 43 0.14 8.95 -15.43
C ASP A 43 -0.85 7.87 -15.87
N LEU A 44 -0.73 6.64 -15.36
CA LEU A 44 -1.75 5.61 -15.52
C LEU A 44 -3.11 6.03 -14.95
N THR A 45 -4.15 5.92 -15.78
CA THR A 45 -5.54 6.19 -15.41
C THR A 45 -6.35 4.92 -15.13
N LEU A 46 -5.74 3.75 -15.30
CA LEU A 46 -6.31 2.45 -15.00
C LEU A 46 -5.28 1.64 -14.21
N PRO A 47 -5.68 0.91 -13.15
CA PRO A 47 -4.77 0.01 -12.45
C PRO A 47 -4.17 -1.03 -13.40
N PRO A 48 -2.89 -1.40 -13.24
CA PRO A 48 -2.31 -2.53 -13.94
C PRO A 48 -3.12 -3.81 -13.71
N GLY A 49 -3.18 -4.71 -14.69
CA GLY A 49 -3.95 -5.95 -14.55
C GLY A 49 -3.39 -6.93 -13.51
N SER A 50 -2.14 -6.74 -13.08
CA SER A 50 -1.45 -7.60 -12.12
C SER A 50 -0.42 -6.83 -11.29
N PRO A 51 -0.83 -5.91 -10.39
CA PRO A 51 0.09 -5.19 -9.54
C PRO A 51 0.69 -6.15 -8.51
N ALA A 52 2.00 -6.05 -8.25
CA ALA A 52 2.65 -6.79 -7.18
C ALA A 52 2.34 -6.14 -5.83
N ASN A 53 2.44 -6.91 -4.76
CA ASN A 53 2.29 -6.37 -3.41
C ASN A 53 3.39 -5.34 -3.15
N GLY A 54 3.00 -4.12 -2.77
CA GLY A 54 3.91 -3.02 -2.50
C GLY A 54 4.16 -2.09 -3.68
N ASP A 55 3.67 -2.44 -4.87
CA ASP A 55 3.64 -1.50 -6.00
C ASP A 55 2.83 -0.27 -5.61
N ARG A 56 3.29 0.89 -6.05
CA ARG A 56 2.70 2.20 -5.77
C ARG A 56 2.65 3.01 -7.05
N TYR A 57 1.54 3.71 -7.27
CA TYR A 57 1.28 4.47 -8.48
C TYR A 57 0.72 5.85 -8.10
N ILE A 58 1.06 6.89 -8.87
CA ILE A 58 0.27 8.13 -8.82
C ILE A 58 -0.79 8.02 -9.90
N VAL A 59 -2.06 8.08 -9.49
CA VAL A 59 -3.21 7.94 -10.38
C VAL A 59 -3.29 9.17 -11.28
N GLY A 60 -3.27 8.93 -12.60
CA GLY A 60 -3.46 9.96 -13.62
C GLY A 60 -4.86 10.57 -13.57
N SER A 61 -5.03 11.76 -14.14
CA SER A 61 -6.35 12.40 -14.24
C SER A 61 -7.27 11.65 -15.20
N GLY A 62 -8.55 11.53 -14.84
CA GLY A 62 -9.52 10.71 -15.56
C GLY A 62 -9.45 9.24 -15.14
N ALA A 63 -9.26 8.99 -13.84
CA ALA A 63 -9.11 7.65 -13.29
C ALA A 63 -10.34 6.76 -13.53
N THR A 64 -10.10 5.49 -13.85
CA THR A 64 -11.13 4.49 -14.20
C THR A 64 -10.90 3.16 -13.49
N GLY A 65 -11.87 2.25 -13.57
CA GLY A 65 -11.80 0.95 -12.88
C GLY A 65 -11.75 1.13 -11.37
N ASP A 66 -10.88 0.37 -10.70
CA ASP A 66 -10.73 0.42 -9.23
C ASP A 66 -10.15 1.75 -8.72
N TRP A 67 -9.57 2.57 -9.62
CA TRP A 67 -9.06 3.91 -9.30
C TRP A 67 -10.09 5.03 -9.53
N ALA A 68 -11.33 4.72 -9.94
CA ALA A 68 -12.34 5.74 -10.21
C ALA A 68 -12.57 6.67 -8.98
N GLY A 69 -12.40 7.98 -9.18
CA GLY A 69 -12.51 9.00 -8.13
C GLY A 69 -11.25 9.22 -7.29
N TRP A 70 -10.14 8.54 -7.62
CA TRP A 70 -8.85 8.68 -6.94
C TRP A 70 -7.83 9.50 -7.72
N ASP A 71 -8.29 10.34 -8.66
CA ASP A 71 -7.45 11.20 -9.49
C ASP A 71 -6.38 11.93 -8.67
N LEU A 72 -5.13 11.86 -9.14
CA LEU A 72 -3.97 12.53 -8.54
C LEU A 72 -3.60 12.04 -7.12
N ASN A 73 -4.20 10.95 -6.62
CA ASN A 73 -3.79 10.31 -5.38
C ASN A 73 -2.75 9.22 -5.59
N VAL A 74 -2.15 8.75 -4.49
CA VAL A 74 -1.28 7.57 -4.47
C VAL A 74 -2.16 6.34 -4.25
N ALA A 75 -2.03 5.36 -5.15
CA ALA A 75 -2.72 4.07 -5.09
C ALA A 75 -1.72 2.91 -4.97
#